data_AF-A0A9N9F170-F1
#
_entry.id   AF-A0A9N9F170-F1
#
_cell.length_a   1.000
_cell.length_b   1.000
_cell.length_c   1.000
_cell.angle_alpha   90.00
_cell.angle_beta   90.00
_cell.angle_gamma   90.00
#
_symmetry.space_group_name_H-M   'P 1'
#
loop_
_entity.id
_entity.type
_entity.pdbx_description
1 polymer ?
#
loop_
_entity_poly.entity_id
_entity_poly.type
_entity_poly.pdbx_seq_one_letter_code
_entity_poly.pdbx_strand_id
1 'polypeptide(L)'
;MTDQHRKNGNEAIKSKEYIRAWEEYTKGLEITPKDPVLWSNRSFACLKAGFPELALMDARRVIILCDQDAISRDQSLETVYQKGKFRYAESLVALGLPRLAAEAFNDIISETMHFVGMSYIDRKKMLERRIELSKINLEQIHHMVEEGQKNDEKFLITEEDVGFYRFNGKYPWDHRPDERTKESALRELQQKLDFVSNGKLKLDSFKFDSGDDNPLTQLGVFSKVDLKGEDIIMEEDPFLTVHNHYYLRCDYCFHLLNEKPSDDEESRFKYPCPNSSCKESFCNDECYRLAKNLYHDKLCGKDIEGLIDYIQKERGPVIDPTVHDTAAIFPLIALFNHNCDNNVEGRQYLQEWPISKTTNMPAIYKMLRKTLRSIGCNSYRMTIIAKHDIKKGEQLFLTYCNPDYDKKSRHRQLLRSYGFLCHCDRCEKEMTEEFKPLPIAWYLYFPGDVRGKNLLK
;
A
#
# COMPACT_ATOMS: atom_id res chain seq x y z
N MET A 1 22.79 25.63 -6.83
CA MET A 1 21.34 25.33 -6.69
C MET A 1 21.07 24.48 -5.45
N THR A 2 21.64 23.27 -5.33
CA THR A 2 21.49 22.40 -4.13
C THR A 2 21.84 23.10 -2.82
N ASP A 3 22.98 23.79 -2.74
CA ASP A 3 23.40 24.49 -1.52
C ASP A 3 22.43 25.59 -1.07
N GLN A 4 21.74 26.22 -2.03
CA GLN A 4 20.73 27.23 -1.71
C GLN A 4 19.52 26.59 -1.04
N HIS A 5 19.01 25.48 -1.60
CA HIS A 5 17.93 24.71 -1.00
C HIS A 5 18.29 24.19 0.40
N ARG A 6 19.53 23.73 0.59
CA ARG A 6 20.03 23.34 1.92
C ARG A 6 20.00 24.51 2.92
N LYS A 7 20.45 25.71 2.51
CA LYS A 7 20.43 26.92 3.36
C LYS A 7 19.00 27.34 3.70
N ASN A 8 18.12 27.43 2.70
CA ASN A 8 16.70 27.76 2.89
C ASN A 8 16.02 26.77 3.84
N GLY A 9 16.27 25.47 3.67
CA GLY A 9 15.73 24.45 4.55
C GLY A 9 16.25 24.60 5.99
N ASN A 10 17.54 24.89 6.17
CA ASN A 10 18.12 25.13 7.50
C ASN A 10 17.53 26.39 8.17
N GLU A 11 17.26 27.45 7.41
CA GLU A 11 16.57 28.66 7.89
C GLU A 11 15.14 28.34 8.32
N ALA A 12 14.40 27.58 7.50
CA ALA A 12 13.05 27.13 7.83
C ALA A 12 13.03 26.27 9.12
N ILE A 13 14.04 25.39 9.32
CA ILE A 13 14.20 24.67 10.59
C ILE A 13 14.35 25.63 11.79
N LYS A 14 15.19 26.67 11.66
CA LYS A 14 15.38 27.67 12.74
C LYS A 14 14.07 28.42 13.05
N SER A 15 13.29 28.72 12.02
CA SER A 15 11.96 29.34 12.14
C SER A 15 10.86 28.36 12.57
N LYS A 16 11.18 27.08 12.81
CA LYS A 16 10.21 25.99 13.12
C LYS A 16 9.18 25.75 12.01
N GLU A 17 9.47 26.19 10.79
CA GLU A 17 8.67 25.96 9.59
C GLU A 17 9.03 24.60 8.96
N TYR A 18 8.70 23.51 9.67
CA TYR A 18 9.20 22.17 9.32
C TYR A 18 8.71 21.66 7.96
N ILE A 19 7.51 22.03 7.53
CA ILE A 19 6.99 21.67 6.20
C ILE A 19 7.79 22.34 5.09
N ARG A 20 8.00 23.65 5.21
CA ARG A 20 8.82 24.41 4.27
C ARG A 20 10.26 23.89 4.24
N ALA A 21 10.81 23.50 5.39
CA ALA A 21 12.12 22.86 5.44
C ALA A 21 12.14 21.54 4.63
N TRP A 22 11.13 20.69 4.83
CA TRP A 22 10.97 19.45 4.08
C TRP A 22 10.88 19.68 2.56
N GLU A 23 10.12 20.69 2.12
CA GLU A 23 10.00 21.07 0.71
C GLU A 23 11.34 21.50 0.11
N GLU A 24 12.07 22.38 0.80
CA GLU A 24 13.37 22.85 0.33
C GLU A 24 14.39 21.71 0.26
N TYR A 25 14.46 20.83 1.26
CA TYR A 25 15.34 19.66 1.17
C TYR A 25 14.95 18.71 0.04
N THR A 26 13.65 18.56 -0.23
CA THR A 26 13.16 17.74 -1.36
C THR A 26 13.61 18.32 -2.70
N LYS A 27 13.49 19.63 -2.92
CA LYS A 27 14.03 20.30 -4.11
C LYS A 27 15.55 20.11 -4.25
N GLY A 28 16.28 20.14 -3.13
CA GLY A 28 17.70 19.80 -3.11
C GLY A 28 17.98 18.36 -3.56
N LEU A 29 17.20 17.40 -3.06
CA LEU A 29 17.31 15.98 -3.39
C LEU A 29 16.92 15.65 -4.83
N GLU A 30 16.04 16.43 -5.46
CA GLU A 30 15.76 16.30 -6.90
C GLU A 30 17.02 16.56 -7.76
N ILE A 31 17.92 17.44 -7.28
CA ILE A 31 19.18 17.76 -7.96
C ILE A 31 20.29 16.79 -7.55
N THR A 32 20.38 16.45 -6.27
CA THR A 32 21.40 15.53 -5.72
C THR A 32 20.75 14.41 -4.91
N PRO A 33 20.20 13.36 -5.56
CA PRO A 33 19.38 12.33 -4.90
C PRO A 33 20.12 11.44 -3.90
N LYS A 34 21.45 11.45 -3.90
CA LYS A 34 22.30 10.67 -3.01
C LYS A 34 23.01 11.51 -1.94
N ASP A 35 22.63 12.78 -1.75
CA ASP A 35 23.22 13.63 -0.71
C ASP A 35 22.74 13.22 0.70
N PRO A 36 23.59 12.58 1.53
CA PRO A 36 23.16 12.08 2.83
C PRO A 36 22.84 13.22 3.81
N VAL A 37 23.41 14.41 3.65
CA VAL A 37 23.13 15.56 4.52
C VAL A 37 21.70 16.05 4.30
N LEU A 38 21.26 16.12 3.05
CA LEU A 38 19.88 16.50 2.72
C LEU A 38 18.86 15.47 3.21
N TRP A 39 19.11 14.17 3.02
CA TRP A 39 18.27 13.10 3.59
C TRP A 39 18.19 13.20 5.11
N SER A 40 19.33 13.41 5.76
CA SER A 40 19.42 13.55 7.21
C SER A 40 18.61 14.76 7.70
N ASN A 41 18.79 15.92 7.08
CA ASN A 41 18.05 17.15 7.43
C ASN A 41 16.54 17.03 7.15
N ARG A 42 16.15 16.35 6.08
CA ARG A 42 14.73 16.10 5.76
C ARG A 42 14.08 15.14 6.76
N SER A 43 14.78 14.08 7.18
CA SER A 43 14.34 13.21 8.27
C SER A 43 14.04 13.99 9.55
N PHE A 44 14.89 14.95 9.92
CA PHE A 44 14.64 15.82 11.07
C PHE A 44 13.40 16.69 10.90
N ALA A 45 13.22 17.28 9.72
CA ALA A 45 12.04 18.08 9.41
C ALA A 45 10.76 17.25 9.55
N CYS A 46 10.74 16.02 9.02
CA CYS A 46 9.62 15.08 9.15
C CYS A 46 9.30 14.74 10.61
N LEU A 47 10.31 14.41 11.43
CA LEU A 47 10.12 14.14 12.86
C LEU A 47 9.47 15.32 13.57
N LYS A 48 9.98 16.53 13.34
CA LYS A 48 9.48 17.75 14.00
C LYS A 48 8.11 18.19 13.48
N ALA A 49 7.80 17.84 12.24
CA ALA A 49 6.48 18.02 11.65
C ALA A 49 5.44 16.97 12.11
N GLY A 50 5.86 15.94 12.85
CA GLY A 50 4.98 14.89 13.34
C GLY A 50 4.69 13.77 12.33
N PHE A 51 5.58 13.56 11.34
CA PHE A 51 5.52 12.48 10.36
C PHE A 51 6.69 11.48 10.57
N PRO A 52 6.68 10.71 11.67
CA PRO A 52 7.79 9.83 12.03
C PRO A 52 7.99 8.67 11.04
N GLU A 53 6.95 8.23 10.33
CA GLU A 53 7.05 7.21 9.27
C GLU A 53 7.92 7.68 8.10
N LEU A 54 7.78 8.94 7.69
CA LEU A 54 8.61 9.54 6.65
C LEU A 54 10.04 9.73 7.13
N ALA A 55 10.17 10.18 8.38
CA ALA A 55 11.47 10.39 8.98
C ALA A 55 12.26 9.09 9.15
N LEU A 56 11.58 7.98 9.49
CA LEU A 56 12.14 6.65 9.58
C LEU A 56 12.75 6.22 8.23
N MET A 57 12.01 6.42 7.14
CA MET A 57 12.48 6.10 5.79
C MET A 57 13.66 6.96 5.36
N ASP A 58 13.59 8.28 5.57
CA ASP A 58 14.70 9.19 5.28
C ASP A 58 15.94 8.86 6.13
N ALA A 59 15.77 8.52 7.41
CA ALA A 59 16.85 8.13 8.31
C ALA A 59 17.50 6.81 7.87
N ARG A 60 16.70 5.80 7.48
CA ARG A 60 17.22 4.55 6.91
C ARG A 60 18.02 4.80 5.63
N ARG A 61 17.57 5.74 4.79
CA ARG A 61 18.30 6.14 3.58
C ARG A 61 19.67 6.72 3.90
N VAL A 62 19.80 7.51 4.96
CA VAL A 62 21.11 8.02 5.44
C VAL A 62 22.03 6.88 5.86
N ILE A 63 21.53 5.91 6.63
CA ILE A 63 22.31 4.76 7.10
C ILE A 63 22.86 3.97 5.91
N ILE A 64 22.05 3.77 4.87
CA ILE A 64 22.47 3.07 3.63
C ILE A 64 23.51 3.88 2.84
N LEU A 65 23.35 5.20 2.74
CA LEU A 65 24.27 6.05 1.97
C LEU A 65 25.62 6.30 2.68
N CYS A 66 25.64 6.21 4.00
CA CYS A 66 26.83 6.39 4.83
C CYS A 66 27.27 5.05 5.44
N ASP A 67 27.36 3.98 4.65
CA ASP A 67 27.90 2.71 5.12
C ASP A 67 29.39 2.82 5.52
N GLN A 68 29.93 1.75 6.12
CA GLN A 68 31.32 1.75 6.60
C GLN A 68 32.33 2.05 5.47
N ASP A 69 32.05 1.57 4.26
CA ASP A 69 32.86 1.82 3.08
C ASP A 69 32.82 3.31 2.68
N ALA A 70 31.65 3.95 2.70
CA ALA A 70 31.50 5.38 2.43
C ALA A 70 32.18 6.23 3.48
N ILE A 71 32.05 5.88 4.76
CA ILE A 71 32.73 6.56 5.87
C ILE A 71 34.25 6.40 5.77
N SER A 72 34.74 5.24 5.37
CA SER A 72 36.19 5.02 5.16
C SER A 72 36.76 5.93 4.07
N ARG A 73 35.96 6.25 3.04
CA ARG A 73 36.32 7.17 1.95
C ARG A 73 36.15 8.63 2.33
N ASP A 74 35.18 8.95 3.18
CA ASP A 74 34.89 10.31 3.65
C ASP A 74 34.46 10.28 5.13
N GLN A 75 35.42 10.54 6.01
CA GLN A 75 35.21 10.54 7.45
C GLN A 75 34.20 11.62 7.90
N SER A 76 33.92 12.64 7.08
CA SER A 76 32.91 13.66 7.40
C SER A 76 31.48 13.10 7.45
N LEU A 77 31.25 11.96 6.78
CA LEU A 77 29.95 11.27 6.76
C LEU A 77 29.60 10.61 8.09
N GLU A 78 30.58 10.34 8.96
CA GLU A 78 30.36 9.70 10.26
C GLU A 78 29.32 10.46 11.10
N THR A 79 29.45 11.79 11.16
CA THR A 79 28.49 12.62 11.91
C THR A 79 27.08 12.54 11.31
N VAL A 80 26.98 12.41 9.99
CA VAL A 80 25.70 12.29 9.28
C VAL A 80 25.08 10.92 9.51
N TYR A 81 25.90 9.87 9.51
CA TYR A 81 25.52 8.49 9.82
C TYR A 81 24.94 8.37 11.23
N GLN A 82 25.65 8.88 12.25
CA GLN A 82 25.18 8.85 13.64
C GLN A 82 23.87 9.63 13.82
N LYS A 83 23.72 10.79 13.16
CA LYS A 83 22.45 11.54 13.13
C LYS A 83 21.33 10.72 12.47
N GLY A 84 21.65 9.98 11.40
CA GLY A 84 20.73 9.06 10.74
C GLY A 84 20.22 7.98 11.70
N LYS A 85 21.13 7.24 12.35
CA LYS A 85 20.78 6.21 13.34
C LYS A 85 19.94 6.77 14.49
N PHE A 86 20.31 7.92 15.05
CA PHE A 86 19.54 8.54 16.12
C PHE A 86 18.13 8.91 15.67
N ARG A 87 17.97 9.51 14.49
CA ARG A 87 16.65 9.86 13.94
C ARG A 87 15.83 8.63 13.61
N TYR A 88 16.45 7.53 13.18
CA TYR A 88 15.79 6.25 12.99
C TYR A 88 15.18 5.75 14.31
N ALA A 89 15.99 5.71 15.38
CA ALA A 89 15.53 5.31 16.71
C ALA A 89 14.40 6.21 17.25
N GLU A 90 14.55 7.54 17.16
CA GLU A 90 13.51 8.49 17.58
C GLU A 90 12.22 8.36 16.75
N SER A 91 12.33 7.99 15.47
CA SER A 91 11.15 7.72 14.64
C SER A 91 10.40 6.49 15.12
N LEU A 92 11.12 5.41 15.49
CA LEU A 92 10.51 4.21 16.07
C LEU A 92 9.80 4.52 17.40
N VAL A 93 10.41 5.37 18.23
CA VAL A 93 9.77 5.87 19.46
C VAL A 93 8.46 6.60 19.16
N ALA A 94 8.49 7.55 18.22
CA ALA A 94 7.30 8.33 17.84
C ALA A 94 6.22 7.49 17.15
N LEU A 95 6.61 6.37 16.54
CA LEU A 95 5.73 5.35 15.99
C LEU A 95 5.18 4.37 17.05
N GLY A 96 5.66 4.47 18.28
CA GLY A 96 5.24 3.64 19.40
C GLY A 96 5.86 2.24 19.43
N LEU A 97 7.07 2.04 18.89
CA LEU A 97 7.73 0.72 18.76
C LEU A 97 8.87 0.56 19.75
N PRO A 98 8.59 0.25 21.02
CA PRO A 98 9.59 0.36 22.07
C PRO A 98 10.75 -0.63 21.95
N ARG A 99 10.54 -1.88 21.50
CA ARG A 99 11.64 -2.85 21.37
C ARG A 99 12.56 -2.49 20.19
N LEU A 100 12.02 -2.25 19.00
CA LEU A 100 12.80 -1.82 17.84
C LEU A 100 13.55 -0.51 18.14
N ALA A 101 12.91 0.43 18.84
CA ALA A 101 13.57 1.65 19.27
C ALA A 101 14.71 1.36 20.27
N ALA A 102 14.48 0.49 21.25
CA ALA A 102 15.51 0.09 22.22
C ALA A 102 16.70 -0.61 21.55
N GLU A 103 16.44 -1.50 20.58
CA GLU A 103 17.47 -2.15 19.75
C GLU A 103 18.27 -1.11 18.96
N ALA A 104 17.58 -0.21 18.26
CA ALA A 104 18.24 0.86 17.52
C ALA A 104 19.12 1.76 18.41
N PHE A 105 18.67 2.10 19.62
CA PHE A 105 19.50 2.83 20.59
C PHE A 105 20.67 2.00 21.10
N ASN A 106 20.49 0.69 21.31
CA ASN A 106 21.55 -0.22 21.72
C ASN A 106 22.68 -0.30 20.66
N ASP A 107 22.30 -0.34 19.39
CA ASP A 107 23.25 -0.35 18.27
C ASP A 107 24.05 0.95 18.19
N ILE A 108 23.44 2.09 18.50
CA ILE A 108 24.17 3.38 18.57
C ILE A 108 25.15 3.37 19.74
N ILE A 109 24.72 2.92 20.92
CA ILE A 109 25.53 2.91 22.13
C ILE A 109 26.76 2.00 21.96
N SER A 110 26.57 0.80 21.40
CA SER A 110 27.65 -0.19 21.21
C SER A 110 28.73 0.29 20.22
N GLU A 111 28.34 0.94 19.12
CA GLU A 111 29.28 1.56 18.18
C GLU A 111 30.00 2.78 18.80
N THR A 112 29.26 3.63 19.53
CA THR A 112 29.81 4.86 20.12
C THR A 112 30.79 4.59 21.27
N MET A 113 30.75 3.42 21.91
CA MET A 113 31.78 3.02 22.90
C MET A 113 33.19 2.98 22.32
N HIS A 114 33.33 2.94 20.99
CA HIS A 114 34.60 2.95 20.28
C HIS A 114 34.94 4.32 19.65
N PHE A 115 34.07 5.34 19.78
CA PHE A 115 34.19 6.64 19.08
C PHE A 115 34.20 7.87 20.02
N VAL A 116 35.06 8.84 19.73
CA VAL A 116 35.38 9.99 20.63
C VAL A 116 34.47 11.22 20.39
N GLY A 117 33.49 11.17 19.49
CA GLY A 117 32.73 12.35 19.05
C GLY A 117 31.43 12.72 19.79
N MET A 118 30.90 11.86 20.67
CA MET A 118 29.62 12.12 21.37
C MET A 118 29.82 12.58 22.83
N SER A 119 29.06 13.60 23.24
CA SER A 119 29.13 14.10 24.62
C SER A 119 28.67 13.02 25.61
N TYR A 120 29.24 13.02 26.82
CA TYR A 120 28.81 12.12 27.89
C TYR A 120 27.31 12.27 28.20
N ILE A 121 26.79 13.49 28.09
CA ILE A 121 25.39 13.83 28.35
C ILE A 121 24.47 13.14 27.33
N ASP A 122 24.85 13.12 26.04
CA ASP A 122 24.03 12.49 25.00
C ASP A 122 24.02 10.97 25.13
N ARG A 123 25.17 10.37 25.50
CA ARG A 123 25.26 8.93 25.79
C ARG A 123 24.37 8.52 26.98
N LYS A 124 24.40 9.31 28.06
CA LYS A 124 23.56 9.06 29.24
C LYS A 124 22.08 9.11 28.89
N LYS A 125 21.64 10.13 28.15
CA LYS A 125 20.24 10.27 27.71
C LYS A 125 19.79 9.11 26.83
N MET A 126 20.63 8.65 25.89
CA MET A 126 20.32 7.48 25.06
C MET A 126 20.19 6.20 25.88
N LEU A 127 21.08 6.00 26.87
CA LEU A 127 21.01 4.84 27.76
C LEU A 127 19.74 4.85 28.62
N GLU A 128 19.40 6.00 29.21
CA GLU A 128 18.16 6.21 29.95
C GLU A 128 16.94 5.92 29.07
N ARG A 129 16.93 6.45 27.84
CA ARG A 129 15.85 6.22 26.87
C ARG A 129 15.72 4.75 26.49
N ARG A 130 16.83 4.05 26.23
CA ARG A 130 16.83 2.61 25.95
C ARG A 130 16.21 1.81 27.10
N ILE A 131 16.62 2.09 28.35
CA ILE A 131 16.10 1.40 29.55
C ILE A 131 14.60 1.63 29.71
N GLU A 132 14.16 2.88 29.54
CA GLU A 132 12.75 3.25 29.59
C GLU A 132 11.94 2.47 28.54
N LEU A 133 12.41 2.43 27.30
CA LEU A 133 11.74 1.71 26.21
C LEU A 133 11.70 0.21 26.43
N SER A 134 12.79 -0.40 26.93
CA SER A 134 12.78 -1.83 27.30
C SER A 134 11.75 -2.11 28.39
N LYS A 135 11.58 -1.20 29.35
CA LYS A 135 10.55 -1.32 30.39
C LYS A 135 9.15 -1.22 29.80
N ILE A 136 8.89 -0.23 28.94
CA ILE A 136 7.61 -0.08 28.24
C ILE A 136 7.28 -1.33 27.44
N ASN A 137 8.26 -1.89 26.71
CA ASN A 137 8.06 -3.13 25.96
C ASN A 137 7.70 -4.31 26.86
N LEU A 138 8.39 -4.47 28.00
CA LEU A 138 8.04 -5.51 28.97
C LEU A 138 6.62 -5.31 29.53
N GLU A 139 6.25 -4.08 29.90
CA GLU A 139 4.89 -3.75 30.36
C GLU A 139 3.84 -4.08 29.29
N GLN A 140 4.10 -3.78 28.01
CA GLN A 140 3.22 -4.15 26.90
C GLN A 140 3.11 -5.66 26.72
N ILE A 141 4.22 -6.40 26.77
CA ILE A 141 4.22 -7.87 26.69
C ILE A 141 3.43 -8.46 27.87
N HIS A 142 3.66 -7.98 29.09
CA HIS A 142 2.92 -8.43 30.27
C HIS A 142 1.42 -8.18 30.11
N HIS A 143 1.02 -7.00 29.68
CA HIS A 143 -0.38 -6.68 29.40
C HIS A 143 -0.96 -7.61 28.31
N MET A 144 -0.24 -7.85 27.22
CA MET A 144 -0.66 -8.77 26.15
C MET A 144 -0.79 -10.23 26.65
N VAL A 145 0.12 -10.68 27.52
CA VAL A 145 0.08 -12.01 28.13
C VAL A 145 -1.10 -12.12 29.10
N GLU A 146 -1.32 -11.12 29.95
CA GLU A 146 -2.45 -11.08 30.89
C GLU A 146 -3.80 -11.05 30.16
N GLU A 147 -3.95 -10.19 29.16
CA GLU A 147 -5.12 -10.20 28.29
C GLU A 147 -5.27 -11.53 27.58
N GLY A 148 -4.15 -12.18 27.24
CA GLY A 148 -4.19 -13.45 26.57
C GLY A 148 -4.60 -14.64 27.44
N GLN A 149 -4.23 -14.61 28.72
CA GLN A 149 -4.62 -15.61 29.71
C GLN A 149 -6.10 -15.52 30.09
N LYS A 150 -6.76 -14.37 29.88
CA LYS A 150 -8.19 -14.19 30.20
C LYS A 150 -9.13 -14.95 29.27
N ASN A 151 -8.68 -15.38 28.08
CA ASN A 151 -9.57 -15.89 27.03
C ASN A 151 -9.36 -17.38 26.64
N ASP A 152 -8.70 -18.20 27.47
CA ASP A 152 -8.41 -19.63 27.18
C ASP A 152 -7.73 -19.92 25.80
N GLU A 153 -7.20 -18.88 25.14
CA GLU A 153 -6.49 -18.97 23.86
C GLU A 153 -4.97 -18.96 24.08
N LYS A 154 -4.25 -19.86 23.41
CA LYS A 154 -2.78 -19.78 23.30
C LYS A 154 -2.42 -18.66 22.32
N PHE A 155 -2.00 -17.51 22.83
CA PHE A 155 -1.49 -16.42 21.99
C PHE A 155 -0.18 -16.85 21.35
N LEU A 156 -0.10 -16.75 20.02
CA LEU A 156 1.19 -16.68 19.35
C LEU A 156 1.62 -15.22 19.41
N ILE A 157 2.45 -14.87 20.39
CA ILE A 157 3.16 -13.58 20.38
C ILE A 157 4.16 -13.68 19.23
N THR A 158 3.78 -13.19 18.06
CA THR A 158 4.75 -12.99 16.97
C THR A 158 5.73 -11.91 17.40
N GLU A 159 7.00 -12.07 17.08
CA GLU A 159 8.10 -11.15 17.46
C GLU A 159 7.99 -9.72 16.88
N GLU A 160 6.86 -9.36 16.28
CA GLU A 160 6.65 -8.08 15.62
C GLU A 160 6.06 -7.05 16.59
N ASP A 161 6.81 -5.98 16.84
CA ASP A 161 6.43 -4.88 17.73
C ASP A 161 5.07 -4.26 17.38
N VAL A 162 4.28 -3.99 18.41
CA VAL A 162 3.04 -3.21 18.32
C VAL A 162 3.32 -1.75 18.68
N GLY A 163 3.05 -0.83 17.76
CA GLY A 163 3.16 0.60 18.02
C GLY A 163 1.96 1.41 17.57
N PHE A 164 1.66 2.48 18.32
CA PHE A 164 0.51 3.34 18.09
C PHE A 164 0.97 4.72 17.63
N TYR A 165 0.68 5.05 16.38
CA TYR A 165 0.82 6.39 15.85
C TYR A 165 -0.55 6.90 15.39
N ARG A 166 -0.90 8.10 15.85
CA ARG A 166 -2.10 8.81 15.41
C ARG A 166 -1.74 9.67 14.21
N PHE A 167 -2.02 9.15 13.02
CA PHE A 167 -1.92 9.94 11.80
C PHE A 167 -3.03 10.99 11.77
N ASN A 168 -2.65 12.26 11.61
CA ASN A 168 -3.61 13.38 11.61
C ASN A 168 -4.34 13.57 10.26
N GLY A 169 -4.21 12.63 9.33
CA GLY A 169 -5.03 12.57 8.11
C GLY A 169 -4.61 13.46 6.95
N LYS A 170 -3.50 14.22 7.05
CA LYS A 170 -3.05 15.12 5.99
C LYS A 170 -1.53 15.16 5.89
N TYR A 171 -0.99 14.60 4.80
CA TYR A 171 0.43 14.79 4.47
C TYR A 171 0.67 16.23 3.99
N PRO A 172 1.88 16.79 4.18
CA PRO A 172 2.17 18.18 3.82
C PRO A 172 1.97 18.49 2.34
N TRP A 173 2.24 17.52 1.47
CA TRP A 173 2.04 17.60 0.03
C TRP A 173 0.64 17.15 -0.42
N ASP A 174 -0.17 16.59 0.50
CA ASP A 174 -1.52 16.15 0.16
C ASP A 174 -2.50 17.31 0.35
N HIS A 175 -2.56 18.18 -0.66
CA HIS A 175 -3.58 19.23 -0.78
C HIS A 175 -4.92 18.70 -1.31
N ARG A 176 -4.96 17.41 -1.66
CA ARG A 176 -6.07 16.73 -2.32
C ARG A 176 -7.16 16.12 -1.42
N PRO A 177 -7.05 16.00 -0.07
CA PRO A 177 -8.14 15.43 0.72
C PRO A 177 -9.47 16.12 0.45
N ASP A 178 -9.45 17.45 0.34
CA ASP A 178 -10.62 18.26 -0.01
C ASP A 178 -10.98 18.16 -1.50
N GLU A 179 -10.08 17.69 -2.38
CA GLU A 179 -10.34 17.52 -3.81
C GLU A 179 -11.05 16.21 -4.15
N ARG A 180 -10.80 15.13 -3.41
CA ARG A 180 -11.39 13.80 -3.72
C ARG A 180 -12.90 13.79 -3.61
N THR A 181 -13.47 14.64 -2.76
CA THR A 181 -14.92 14.76 -2.53
C THR A 181 -15.50 16.08 -3.06
N LYS A 182 -14.69 16.91 -3.73
CA LYS A 182 -15.20 18.10 -4.44
C LYS A 182 -16.22 17.67 -5.48
N GLU A 183 -17.32 18.42 -5.60
CA GLU A 183 -18.36 18.10 -6.57
C GLU A 183 -17.84 17.98 -8.01
N SER A 184 -16.85 18.78 -8.40
CA SER A 184 -16.25 18.70 -9.74
C SER A 184 -15.54 17.36 -9.97
N ALA A 185 -14.82 16.86 -8.97
CA ALA A 185 -14.14 15.57 -9.03
C ALA A 185 -15.15 14.41 -9.01
N LEU A 186 -16.19 14.51 -8.17
CA LEU A 186 -17.27 13.52 -8.13
C LEU A 186 -18.04 13.46 -9.46
N ARG A 187 -18.28 14.61 -10.11
CA ARG A 187 -18.88 14.66 -11.46
C ARG A 187 -18.00 13.99 -12.50
N GLU A 188 -16.68 14.22 -12.48
CA GLU A 188 -15.75 13.57 -13.40
C GLU A 188 -15.68 12.05 -13.17
N LEU A 189 -15.60 11.61 -11.91
CA LEU A 189 -15.64 10.20 -11.55
C LEU A 189 -16.95 9.54 -11.97
N GLN A 190 -18.09 10.21 -11.76
CA GLN A 190 -19.39 9.73 -12.20
C GLN A 190 -19.46 9.57 -13.73
N GLN A 191 -18.91 10.51 -14.51
CA GLN A 191 -18.85 10.40 -15.97
C GLN A 191 -18.03 9.17 -16.42
N LYS A 192 -16.88 8.93 -15.77
CA LYS A 192 -16.05 7.74 -16.03
C LYS A 192 -16.79 6.46 -15.65
N LEU A 193 -17.46 6.44 -14.50
CA LEU A 193 -18.28 5.32 -14.04
C LEU A 193 -19.47 5.05 -14.97
N ASP A 194 -20.12 6.09 -15.49
CA ASP A 194 -21.22 5.96 -16.45
C ASP A 194 -20.73 5.36 -17.77
N PHE A 195 -19.54 5.74 -18.25
CA PHE A 195 -18.96 5.15 -19.45
C PHE A 195 -18.73 3.64 -19.31
N VAL A 196 -18.08 3.21 -18.23
CA VAL A 196 -17.75 1.77 -18.01
C VAL A 196 -18.94 0.91 -17.60
N SER A 197 -20.00 1.52 -17.07
CA SER A 197 -21.20 0.81 -16.62
C SER A 197 -22.41 0.99 -17.54
N ASN A 198 -22.26 1.69 -18.67
CA ASN A 198 -23.36 2.11 -19.53
C ASN A 198 -24.48 2.83 -18.75
N GLY A 199 -24.10 3.74 -17.86
CA GLY A 199 -25.01 4.55 -17.06
C GLY A 199 -25.78 3.79 -15.98
N LYS A 200 -25.42 2.53 -15.66
CA LYS A 200 -26.11 1.70 -14.66
C LYS A 200 -25.76 2.07 -13.22
N LEU A 201 -24.67 2.79 -12.98
CA LEU A 201 -24.12 3.01 -11.64
C LEU A 201 -24.12 4.47 -11.21
N LYS A 202 -24.26 4.71 -9.92
CA LYS A 202 -24.20 6.01 -9.25
C LYS A 202 -23.12 5.99 -8.18
N LEU A 203 -22.25 6.98 -8.17
CA LEU A 203 -21.36 7.31 -7.07
C LEU A 203 -22.11 8.22 -6.09
N ASP A 204 -22.17 7.84 -4.83
CA ASP A 204 -22.82 8.65 -3.78
C ASP A 204 -22.13 8.46 -2.43
N SER A 205 -22.43 9.34 -1.48
CA SER A 205 -22.00 9.17 -0.10
C SER A 205 -22.79 8.06 0.61
N PHE A 206 -22.09 7.21 1.33
CA PHE A 206 -22.62 6.22 2.24
C PHE A 206 -22.23 6.57 3.67
N LYS A 207 -23.19 6.52 4.58
CA LYS A 207 -22.98 6.73 6.01
C LYS A 207 -23.09 5.38 6.71
N PHE A 208 -22.03 4.99 7.42
CA PHE A 208 -22.13 3.85 8.31
C PHE A 208 -22.95 4.23 9.54
N ASP A 209 -23.91 3.38 9.90
CA ASP A 209 -24.66 3.54 11.13
C ASP A 209 -23.78 3.07 12.30
N SER A 210 -23.00 3.98 12.88
CA SER A 210 -22.06 3.67 13.96
C SER A 210 -22.57 4.03 15.35
N GLY A 211 -23.78 4.60 15.45
CA GLY A 211 -24.32 5.13 16.71
C GLY A 211 -23.54 6.33 17.29
N ASP A 212 -22.58 6.89 16.55
CA ASP A 212 -21.83 8.09 16.92
C ASP A 212 -22.51 9.36 16.40
N ASP A 213 -22.34 10.46 17.15
CA ASP A 213 -22.83 11.80 16.76
C ASP A 213 -22.26 12.30 15.42
N ASN A 214 -21.18 11.69 14.92
CA ASN A 214 -20.55 11.98 13.63
C ASN A 214 -20.25 10.68 12.85
N PRO A 215 -21.22 10.12 12.11
CA PRO A 215 -21.02 8.89 11.37
C PRO A 215 -19.96 9.06 10.28
N LEU A 216 -19.08 8.05 10.14
CA LEU A 216 -18.09 8.01 9.07
C LEU A 216 -18.81 8.01 7.73
N THR A 217 -18.56 9.05 6.94
CA THR A 217 -19.11 9.19 5.58
C THR A 217 -18.02 8.83 4.57
N GLN A 218 -18.31 7.90 3.67
CA GLN A 218 -17.41 7.52 2.58
C GLN A 218 -18.16 7.49 1.25
N LEU A 219 -17.45 7.33 0.13
CA LEU A 219 -18.09 7.09 -1.16
C LEU A 219 -18.52 5.63 -1.28
N GLY A 220 -19.60 5.40 -2.01
CA GLY A 220 -20.11 4.08 -2.38
C GLY A 220 -20.68 4.08 -3.79
N VAL A 221 -20.78 2.89 -4.37
CA VAL A 221 -21.32 2.68 -5.72
C VAL A 221 -22.70 2.04 -5.60
N PHE A 222 -23.71 2.64 -6.23
CA PHE A 222 -25.11 2.25 -6.10
C PHE A 222 -25.70 1.93 -7.48
N SER A 223 -26.66 1.02 -7.52
CA SER A 223 -27.37 0.70 -8.76
C SER A 223 -28.40 1.78 -9.11
N LYS A 224 -28.41 2.24 -10.37
CA LYS A 224 -29.46 3.13 -10.92
C LYS A 224 -30.67 2.36 -11.46
N VAL A 225 -30.55 1.05 -11.61
CA VAL A 225 -31.55 0.15 -12.23
C VAL A 225 -31.71 -1.14 -11.42
N ASP A 226 -32.76 -1.90 -11.69
CA ASP A 226 -32.81 -3.28 -11.23
C ASP A 226 -31.84 -4.12 -12.08
N LEU A 227 -30.99 -4.92 -11.44
CA LEU A 227 -30.05 -5.84 -12.08
C LEU A 227 -30.47 -7.27 -11.75
N LYS A 228 -30.27 -8.18 -12.70
CA LYS A 228 -30.49 -9.61 -12.53
C LYS A 228 -29.20 -10.31 -12.16
N GLY A 229 -29.31 -11.44 -11.45
CA GLY A 229 -28.17 -12.33 -11.25
C GLY A 229 -27.48 -12.65 -12.58
N GLU A 230 -26.15 -12.66 -12.58
CA GLU A 230 -25.28 -12.82 -13.74
C GLU A 230 -25.22 -11.63 -14.72
N ASP A 231 -25.93 -10.53 -14.47
CA ASP A 231 -25.77 -9.31 -15.26
C ASP A 231 -24.35 -8.78 -15.15
N ILE A 232 -23.76 -8.40 -16.28
CA ILE A 232 -22.55 -7.59 -16.26
C ILE A 232 -22.92 -6.14 -15.99
N ILE A 233 -22.31 -5.63 -14.93
CA ILE A 233 -22.56 -4.32 -14.38
C ILE A 233 -21.61 -3.31 -15.01
N MET A 234 -20.32 -3.63 -15.05
CA MET A 234 -19.29 -2.77 -15.64
C MET A 234 -18.04 -3.56 -16.02
N GLU A 235 -17.23 -2.91 -16.84
CA GLU A 235 -15.93 -3.42 -17.27
C GLU A 235 -14.87 -2.33 -17.24
N GLU A 236 -13.73 -2.62 -16.62
CA GLU A 236 -12.62 -1.66 -16.53
C GLU A 236 -11.32 -2.29 -17.04
N ASP A 237 -10.64 -1.58 -17.93
CA ASP A 237 -9.28 -1.91 -18.38
C ASP A 237 -8.26 -1.44 -17.32
N PRO A 238 -7.14 -2.17 -17.13
CA PRO A 238 -6.20 -1.82 -16.08
C PRO A 238 -5.53 -0.46 -16.37
N PHE A 239 -5.39 0.34 -15.32
CA PHE A 239 -4.69 1.62 -15.36
C PHE A 239 -3.16 1.44 -15.31
N LEU A 240 -2.71 0.48 -14.51
CA LEU A 240 -1.31 0.09 -14.33
C LEU A 240 -1.27 -1.41 -14.16
N THR A 241 -0.23 -2.03 -14.70
CA THR A 241 0.06 -3.45 -14.60
C THR A 241 1.53 -3.64 -14.22
N VAL A 242 1.81 -4.63 -13.37
CA VAL A 242 3.16 -5.06 -12.97
C VAL A 242 3.20 -6.59 -12.87
N HIS A 243 4.30 -7.20 -13.31
CA HIS A 243 4.56 -8.63 -13.15
C HIS A 243 6.03 -8.90 -12.76
N ASN A 244 6.32 -10.09 -12.24
CA ASN A 244 7.63 -10.50 -11.73
C ASN A 244 8.63 -11.03 -12.78
N HIS A 245 8.38 -10.77 -14.07
CA HIS A 245 9.18 -11.22 -15.23
C HIS A 245 9.56 -12.72 -15.31
N TYR A 246 9.07 -13.61 -14.43
CA TYR A 246 9.40 -15.05 -14.46
C TYR A 246 8.93 -15.75 -15.73
N TYR A 247 7.85 -15.24 -16.34
CA TYR A 247 7.37 -15.69 -17.63
C TYR A 247 7.34 -14.49 -18.58
N LEU A 248 7.72 -14.72 -19.84
CA LEU A 248 7.58 -13.68 -20.87
C LEU A 248 6.09 -13.40 -21.09
N ARG A 249 5.66 -12.18 -20.74
CA ARG A 249 4.27 -11.75 -20.81
C ARG A 249 4.19 -10.36 -21.43
N CYS A 250 3.02 -10.01 -21.93
CA CYS A 250 2.70 -8.64 -22.32
C CYS A 250 2.69 -7.75 -21.07
N ASP A 251 3.49 -6.70 -21.05
CA ASP A 251 3.57 -5.75 -19.93
C ASP A 251 2.21 -5.10 -19.62
N TYR A 252 1.37 -4.88 -20.64
CA TYR A 252 0.04 -4.29 -20.48
C TYR A 252 -1.07 -5.28 -20.10
N CYS A 253 -1.12 -6.44 -20.75
CA CYS A 253 -2.26 -7.36 -20.64
C CYS A 253 -1.91 -8.74 -20.05
N PHE A 254 -0.69 -8.91 -19.52
CA PHE A 254 -0.11 -10.15 -18.98
C PHE A 254 -0.29 -11.44 -19.80
N HIS A 255 -0.69 -11.31 -21.07
CA HIS A 255 -0.77 -12.42 -22.02
C HIS A 255 0.60 -13.09 -22.11
N LEU A 256 0.65 -14.41 -21.89
CA LEU A 256 1.87 -15.19 -22.08
C LEU A 256 2.33 -15.06 -23.52
N LEU A 257 3.55 -14.58 -23.71
CA LEU A 257 4.19 -14.50 -25.02
C LEU A 257 5.04 -15.76 -25.16
N ASN A 258 4.68 -16.64 -26.09
CA ASN A 258 5.42 -17.88 -26.30
C ASN A 258 6.80 -17.58 -26.91
N GLU A 259 7.86 -18.11 -26.30
CA GLU A 259 9.21 -18.10 -26.91
C GLU A 259 9.36 -19.18 -28.00
N LYS A 260 8.50 -20.21 -27.99
CA LYS A 260 8.58 -21.33 -28.93
C LYS A 260 7.58 -21.20 -30.07
N PRO A 261 8.00 -21.54 -31.29
CA PRO A 261 7.10 -21.87 -32.39
C PRO A 261 6.01 -22.86 -31.98
N SER A 262 4.77 -22.41 -31.73
CA SER A 262 3.62 -23.30 -31.96
C SER A 262 3.37 -23.37 -33.46
N ASP A 263 2.90 -24.53 -33.93
CA ASP A 263 2.44 -24.71 -35.31
C ASP A 263 1.19 -23.88 -35.64
N ASP A 264 0.57 -23.26 -34.63
CA ASP A 264 -0.40 -22.16 -34.81
C ASP A 264 0.33 -20.87 -35.17
N GLU A 265 0.15 -20.41 -36.42
CA GLU A 265 0.71 -19.16 -36.97
C GLU A 265 0.29 -17.89 -36.20
N GLU A 266 -0.79 -17.94 -35.43
CA GLU A 266 -1.38 -16.77 -34.75
C GLU A 266 -0.71 -16.38 -33.41
N SER A 267 0.16 -17.21 -32.83
CA SER A 267 0.68 -17.00 -31.45
C SER A 267 1.98 -16.18 -31.33
N ARG A 268 2.43 -15.47 -32.38
CA ARG A 268 3.88 -15.26 -32.58
C ARG A 268 4.40 -13.84 -32.78
N PHE A 269 3.68 -12.80 -32.37
CA PHE A 269 4.22 -11.44 -32.45
C PHE A 269 4.65 -10.90 -31.09
N LYS A 270 5.94 -11.04 -30.80
CA LYS A 270 6.60 -10.22 -29.79
C LYS A 270 6.73 -8.81 -30.37
N TYR A 271 6.04 -7.85 -29.77
CA TYR A 271 6.25 -6.42 -30.03
C TYR A 271 7.17 -5.89 -28.93
N PRO A 272 8.50 -5.88 -29.11
CA PRO A 272 9.41 -5.39 -28.09
C PRO A 272 9.31 -3.87 -27.97
N CYS A 273 9.61 -3.34 -26.79
CA CYS A 273 9.82 -1.89 -26.65
C CYS A 273 10.95 -1.43 -27.60
N PRO A 274 10.79 -0.32 -28.35
CA PRO A 274 11.83 0.21 -29.24
C PRO A 274 13.10 0.67 -28.50
N ASN A 275 13.01 0.94 -27.19
CA ASN A 275 14.17 1.31 -26.39
C ASN A 275 14.99 0.07 -26.05
N SER A 276 16.24 0.02 -26.52
CA SER A 276 17.15 -1.10 -26.33
C SER A 276 17.52 -1.39 -24.87
N SER A 277 17.36 -0.43 -23.96
CA SER A 277 17.58 -0.66 -22.52
C SER A 277 16.35 -1.21 -21.79
N CYS A 278 15.20 -1.30 -22.46
CA CYS A 278 13.95 -1.77 -21.88
C CYS A 278 13.73 -3.26 -22.18
N LYS A 279 13.37 -4.04 -21.15
CA LYS A 279 13.12 -5.49 -21.27
C LYS A 279 11.66 -5.83 -21.57
N GLU A 280 10.76 -4.84 -21.52
CA GLU A 280 9.32 -5.09 -21.66
C GLU A 280 8.93 -5.47 -23.08
N SER A 281 7.92 -6.34 -23.16
CA SER A 281 7.38 -6.88 -24.39
C SER A 281 5.86 -6.77 -24.40
N PHE A 282 5.29 -6.64 -25.58
CA PHE A 282 3.86 -6.49 -25.78
C PHE A 282 3.37 -7.52 -26.80
N CYS A 283 2.08 -7.85 -26.77
CA CYS A 283 1.48 -8.73 -27.77
C CYS A 283 1.20 -8.02 -29.10
N ASN A 284 1.07 -6.68 -29.09
CA ASN A 284 0.80 -5.86 -30.27
C ASN A 284 1.11 -4.37 -30.01
N ASP A 285 1.01 -3.54 -31.07
CA ASP A 285 1.23 -2.09 -31.03
C ASP A 285 0.22 -1.35 -30.12
N GLU A 286 -1.02 -1.84 -30.03
CA GLU A 286 -2.05 -1.22 -29.19
C GLU A 286 -1.71 -1.34 -27.71
N CYS A 287 -1.30 -2.52 -27.24
CA CYS A 287 -0.86 -2.73 -25.86
C CYS A 287 0.37 -1.89 -25.54
N TYR A 288 1.32 -1.78 -26.48
CA TYR A 288 2.46 -0.88 -26.33
C TYR A 288 2.00 0.58 -26.17
N ARG A 289 1.14 1.07 -27.07
CA ARG A 289 0.63 2.44 -27.05
C ARG A 289 -0.16 2.75 -25.77
N LEU A 290 -0.99 1.82 -25.30
CA LEU A 290 -1.77 1.96 -24.06
C LEU A 290 -0.83 2.03 -22.85
N ALA A 291 0.10 1.08 -22.71
CA ALA A 291 1.09 1.11 -21.64
C ALA A 291 1.93 2.40 -21.69
N LYS A 292 2.41 2.79 -22.88
CA LYS A 292 3.19 4.02 -23.11
C LYS A 292 2.47 5.26 -22.59
N ASN A 293 1.20 5.41 -22.94
CA ASN A 293 0.38 6.55 -22.53
C ASN A 293 0.06 6.57 -21.03
N LEU A 294 0.02 5.40 -20.37
CA LEU A 294 -0.39 5.29 -18.96
C LEU A 294 0.79 5.34 -17.99
N TYR A 295 1.82 4.51 -18.21
CA TYR A 295 2.90 4.33 -17.24
C TYR A 295 4.27 4.03 -17.86
N HIS A 296 4.31 3.37 -19.01
CA HIS A 296 5.55 2.81 -19.54
C HIS A 296 6.56 3.90 -19.92
N ASP A 297 6.15 5.07 -20.44
CA ASP A 297 7.08 6.17 -20.75
C ASP A 297 7.91 6.62 -19.52
N LYS A 298 7.35 6.51 -18.31
CA LYS A 298 8.04 6.87 -17.07
C LYS A 298 8.90 5.75 -16.51
N LEU A 299 8.67 4.50 -16.92
CA LEU A 299 9.37 3.31 -16.44
C LEU A 299 10.40 2.78 -17.45
N CYS A 300 10.26 3.13 -18.72
CA CYS A 300 11.03 2.59 -19.83
C CYS A 300 12.54 2.66 -19.59
N GLY A 301 13.21 1.51 -19.69
CA GLY A 301 14.67 1.40 -19.54
C GLY A 301 15.21 1.62 -18.12
N LYS A 302 14.34 1.71 -17.11
CA LYS A 302 14.76 1.76 -15.70
C LYS A 302 14.96 0.34 -15.16
N ASP A 303 15.93 0.19 -14.26
CA ASP A 303 16.21 -1.05 -13.57
C ASP A 303 15.23 -1.27 -12.42
N ILE A 304 14.02 -1.74 -12.75
CA ILE A 304 13.00 -2.10 -11.76
C ILE A 304 13.30 -3.47 -11.14
N GLU A 305 13.87 -4.40 -11.91
CA GLU A 305 14.27 -5.73 -11.43
C GLU A 305 15.30 -5.61 -10.30
N GLY A 306 16.34 -4.78 -10.45
CA GLY A 306 17.32 -4.55 -9.39
C GLY A 306 16.72 -3.97 -8.11
N LEU A 307 15.64 -3.18 -8.22
CA LEU A 307 14.88 -2.70 -7.05
C LEU A 307 14.07 -3.82 -6.40
N ILE A 308 13.41 -4.67 -7.18
CA ILE A 308 12.64 -5.83 -6.70
C ILE A 308 13.58 -6.81 -5.98
N ASP A 309 14.71 -7.15 -6.60
CA ASP A 309 15.74 -8.04 -6.03
C ASP A 309 16.29 -7.50 -4.72
N TYR A 310 16.56 -6.20 -4.64
CA TYR A 310 17.00 -5.55 -3.40
C TYR A 310 15.95 -5.68 -2.29
N ILE A 311 14.67 -5.42 -2.60
CA ILE A 311 13.58 -5.54 -1.63
C ILE A 311 13.41 -7.00 -1.16
N GLN A 312 13.53 -7.97 -2.05
CA GLN A 312 13.44 -9.39 -1.72
C GLN A 312 14.62 -9.87 -0.86
N LYS A 313 15.85 -9.42 -1.14
CA LYS A 313 17.02 -9.74 -0.32
C LYS A 313 16.88 -9.25 1.12
N GLU A 314 16.31 -8.06 1.30
CA GLU A 314 16.15 -7.42 2.62
C GLU A 314 14.97 -7.98 3.44
N ARG A 315 13.94 -8.55 2.80
CA ARG A 315 12.70 -8.99 3.46
C ARG A 315 12.46 -10.50 3.41
N GLY A 316 13.37 -11.28 2.81
CA GLY A 316 13.16 -12.69 2.52
C GLY A 316 12.27 -12.91 1.28
N PRO A 317 12.05 -14.16 0.83
CA PRO A 317 11.18 -14.44 -0.30
C PRO A 317 9.73 -14.10 0.06
N VAL A 318 9.31 -12.88 -0.28
CA VAL A 318 7.91 -12.44 -0.21
C VAL A 318 7.09 -13.07 -1.34
N ILE A 319 7.77 -13.62 -2.35
CA ILE A 319 7.21 -14.08 -3.63
C ILE A 319 7.32 -15.61 -3.66
N ASP A 320 6.17 -16.28 -3.72
CA ASP A 320 6.08 -17.70 -4.02
C ASP A 320 6.25 -17.88 -5.55
N PRO A 321 7.31 -18.53 -6.03
CA PRO A 321 7.55 -18.70 -7.46
C PRO A 321 6.48 -19.56 -8.16
N THR A 322 5.60 -20.22 -7.40
CA THR A 322 4.46 -20.98 -7.91
C THR A 322 3.20 -20.13 -8.12
N VAL A 323 3.16 -18.90 -7.59
CA VAL A 323 2.02 -17.97 -7.73
C VAL A 323 2.27 -17.01 -8.89
N HIS A 324 1.24 -16.77 -9.70
CA HIS A 324 1.27 -15.75 -10.75
C HIS A 324 1.23 -14.36 -10.09
N ASP A 325 2.39 -13.85 -9.66
CA ASP A 325 2.50 -12.54 -9.03
C ASP A 325 2.43 -11.42 -10.07
N THR A 326 1.19 -11.20 -10.50
CA THR A 326 0.77 -10.07 -11.32
C THR A 326 -0.10 -9.14 -10.49
N ALA A 327 0.09 -7.83 -10.62
CA ALA A 327 -0.70 -6.82 -9.94
C ALA A 327 -1.23 -5.81 -10.95
N ALA A 328 -2.48 -5.38 -10.76
CA ALA A 328 -3.11 -4.38 -11.61
C ALA A 328 -3.95 -3.40 -10.80
N ILE A 329 -4.02 -2.14 -11.24
CA ILE A 329 -4.84 -1.10 -10.62
C ILE A 329 -6.08 -0.85 -11.47
N PHE A 330 -7.26 -0.92 -10.84
CA PHE A 330 -8.56 -0.63 -11.44
C PHE A 330 -9.24 0.50 -10.63
N PRO A 331 -9.00 1.78 -10.99
CA PRO A 331 -9.42 2.93 -10.18
C PRO A 331 -10.93 3.02 -9.91
N LEU A 332 -11.78 2.67 -10.87
CA LEU A 332 -13.24 2.76 -10.70
C LEU A 332 -13.77 1.58 -9.89
N ILE A 333 -13.22 0.39 -10.07
CA ILE A 333 -13.57 -0.79 -9.28
C ILE A 333 -13.12 -0.63 -7.82
N ALA A 334 -12.04 0.10 -7.55
CA ALA A 334 -11.62 0.45 -6.20
C ALA A 334 -12.63 1.34 -5.42
N LEU A 335 -13.68 1.84 -6.07
CA LEU A 335 -14.77 2.58 -5.41
C LEU A 335 -15.80 1.66 -4.72
N PHE A 336 -15.82 0.37 -5.04
CA PHE A 336 -16.80 -0.58 -4.49
C PHE A 336 -16.43 -0.98 -3.08
N ASN A 337 -17.27 -0.67 -2.10
CA ASN A 337 -16.99 -0.99 -0.71
C ASN A 337 -17.00 -2.50 -0.41
N HIS A 338 -16.44 -2.84 0.75
CA HIS A 338 -16.44 -4.20 1.24
C HIS A 338 -17.78 -4.61 1.87
N ASN A 339 -18.21 -5.85 1.58
CA ASN A 339 -19.14 -6.61 2.42
C ASN A 339 -18.70 -8.09 2.44
N CYS A 340 -18.75 -8.75 3.61
CA CYS A 340 -18.42 -10.18 3.71
C CYS A 340 -19.46 -11.08 3.02
N ASP A 341 -20.66 -10.55 2.77
CA ASP A 341 -21.69 -11.12 1.91
C ASP A 341 -21.90 -10.19 0.71
N ASN A 342 -20.94 -10.23 -0.21
CA ASN A 342 -20.89 -9.37 -1.38
C ASN A 342 -22.01 -9.71 -2.38
N ASN A 343 -22.65 -8.70 -2.97
CA ASN A 343 -23.67 -8.85 -4.00
C ASN A 343 -23.12 -8.77 -5.44
N VAL A 344 -21.86 -8.35 -5.61
CA VAL A 344 -21.17 -8.36 -6.91
C VAL A 344 -19.82 -9.07 -6.81
N GLU A 345 -19.37 -9.66 -7.92
CA GLU A 345 -18.10 -10.38 -8.03
C GLU A 345 -17.24 -9.73 -9.11
N GLY A 346 -15.95 -9.52 -8.81
CA GLY A 346 -14.95 -9.12 -9.79
C GLY A 346 -14.25 -10.33 -10.38
N ARG A 347 -14.26 -10.46 -11.70
CA ARG A 347 -13.58 -11.56 -12.40
C ARG A 347 -12.55 -11.01 -13.37
N GLN A 348 -11.30 -11.44 -13.17
CA GLN A 348 -10.24 -11.31 -14.17
C GLN A 348 -10.07 -12.67 -14.86
N TYR A 349 -10.10 -12.67 -16.18
CA TYR A 349 -10.07 -13.92 -16.95
C TYR A 349 -8.67 -14.15 -17.52
N LEU A 350 -7.75 -14.52 -16.62
CA LEU A 350 -6.31 -14.61 -16.89
C LEU A 350 -5.90 -15.90 -17.61
N GLN A 351 -6.86 -16.82 -17.76
CA GLN A 351 -6.65 -18.15 -18.31
C GLN A 351 -7.79 -18.51 -19.25
N GLU A 352 -7.48 -19.23 -20.32
CA GLU A 352 -8.49 -20.00 -21.05
C GLU A 352 -9.15 -20.97 -20.07
N TRP A 353 -10.44 -20.75 -19.83
CA TRP A 353 -11.22 -21.58 -18.92
C TRP A 353 -11.08 -23.06 -19.34
N PRO A 354 -10.72 -23.98 -18.44
CA PRO A 354 -10.76 -25.40 -18.74
C PRO A 354 -12.18 -25.75 -19.19
N ILE A 355 -12.32 -26.34 -20.38
CA ILE A 355 -13.61 -26.64 -21.03
C ILE A 355 -14.59 -27.41 -20.12
N SER A 356 -14.12 -27.99 -19.02
CA SER A 356 -14.96 -28.69 -18.04
C SER A 356 -15.52 -27.78 -16.93
N LYS A 357 -16.86 -27.69 -16.93
CA LYS A 357 -17.80 -27.39 -15.83
C LYS A 357 -18.54 -26.03 -15.87
N THR A 358 -19.67 -26.06 -16.59
CA THR A 358 -21.02 -25.64 -16.14
C THR A 358 -21.20 -24.23 -15.57
N THR A 359 -20.53 -23.21 -16.11
CA THR A 359 -20.93 -21.81 -15.91
C THR A 359 -21.24 -21.16 -17.26
N ASN A 360 -22.48 -20.68 -17.43
CA ASN A 360 -22.92 -20.03 -18.65
C ASN A 360 -22.37 -18.60 -18.70
N MET A 361 -21.15 -18.44 -19.23
CA MET A 361 -20.72 -17.13 -19.71
C MET A 361 -21.73 -16.62 -20.74
N PRO A 362 -22.31 -15.40 -20.59
CA PRO A 362 -23.28 -14.90 -21.54
C PRO A 362 -22.68 -14.85 -22.94
N ALA A 363 -23.45 -15.24 -23.97
CA ALA A 363 -22.96 -15.42 -25.34
C ALA A 363 -22.26 -14.18 -25.91
N ILE A 364 -22.70 -12.99 -25.48
CA ILE A 364 -22.07 -11.69 -25.78
C ILE A 364 -20.59 -11.66 -25.34
N TYR A 365 -20.24 -12.22 -24.18
CA TYR A 365 -18.86 -12.22 -23.67
C TYR A 365 -17.96 -13.17 -24.44
N LYS A 366 -18.49 -14.32 -24.86
CA LYS A 366 -17.76 -15.24 -25.74
C LYS A 366 -17.47 -14.56 -27.08
N MET A 367 -18.43 -13.83 -27.63
CA MET A 367 -18.26 -13.10 -28.89
C MET A 367 -17.30 -11.92 -28.75
N LEU A 368 -17.42 -11.09 -27.70
CA LEU A 368 -16.53 -9.96 -27.47
C LEU A 368 -15.08 -10.43 -27.28
N ARG A 369 -14.86 -11.48 -26.47
CA ARG A 369 -13.53 -12.06 -26.29
C ARG A 369 -12.98 -12.68 -27.55
N LYS A 370 -13.81 -13.39 -28.33
CA LYS A 370 -13.40 -13.94 -29.63
C LYS A 370 -13.00 -12.82 -30.60
N THR A 371 -13.72 -11.70 -30.57
CA THR A 371 -13.44 -10.53 -31.41
C THR A 371 -12.16 -9.83 -30.97
N LEU A 372 -12.00 -9.58 -29.67
CA LEU A 372 -10.78 -9.00 -29.11
C LEU A 372 -9.57 -9.90 -29.38
N ARG A 373 -9.70 -11.22 -29.17
CA ARG A 373 -8.72 -12.24 -29.59
C ARG A 373 -8.36 -12.12 -31.07
N SER A 374 -9.37 -12.01 -31.94
CA SER A 374 -9.16 -11.95 -33.40
C SER A 374 -8.45 -10.69 -33.88
N ILE A 375 -8.36 -9.63 -33.06
CA ILE A 375 -7.55 -8.44 -33.34
C ILE A 375 -6.25 -8.41 -32.52
N GLY A 376 -5.86 -9.55 -31.94
CA GLY A 376 -4.66 -9.69 -31.12
C GLY A 376 -4.77 -9.08 -29.71
N CYS A 377 -5.96 -8.65 -29.29
CA CYS A 377 -6.25 -8.03 -28.00
C CYS A 377 -6.81 -9.08 -27.03
N ASN A 378 -5.99 -9.60 -26.12
CA ASN A 378 -6.45 -10.53 -25.07
C ASN A 378 -6.75 -9.75 -23.79
N SER A 379 -8.03 -9.56 -23.44
CA SER A 379 -8.46 -8.54 -22.48
C SER A 379 -8.18 -8.91 -21.02
N TYR A 380 -7.24 -8.21 -20.39
CA TYR A 380 -6.97 -8.23 -18.94
C TYR A 380 -7.92 -7.31 -18.14
N ARG A 381 -9.11 -7.16 -18.68
CA ARG A 381 -10.22 -6.35 -18.17
C ARG A 381 -10.83 -7.03 -16.96
N MET A 382 -11.09 -6.25 -15.92
CA MET A 382 -11.87 -6.71 -14.78
C MET A 382 -13.35 -6.52 -15.12
N THR A 383 -14.12 -7.60 -15.04
CA THR A 383 -15.58 -7.57 -15.23
C THR A 383 -16.27 -7.68 -13.88
N ILE A 384 -17.18 -6.76 -13.59
CA ILE A 384 -18.04 -6.81 -12.39
C ILE A 384 -19.38 -7.42 -12.76
N ILE A 385 -19.76 -8.49 -12.06
CA ILE A 385 -20.98 -9.29 -12.32
C ILE A 385 -21.87 -9.31 -11.07
N ALA A 386 -23.17 -9.21 -11.24
CA ALA A 386 -24.14 -9.41 -10.17
C ALA A 386 -24.20 -10.88 -9.73
N LYS A 387 -24.11 -11.17 -8.42
CA LYS A 387 -24.24 -12.54 -7.89
C LYS A 387 -25.68 -13.02 -7.77
N HIS A 388 -26.61 -12.10 -7.62
CA HIS A 388 -28.05 -12.33 -7.52
C HIS A 388 -28.78 -11.07 -8.02
N ASP A 389 -30.11 -11.06 -7.97
CA ASP A 389 -30.89 -9.87 -8.27
C ASP A 389 -30.52 -8.73 -7.29
N ILE A 390 -30.34 -7.52 -7.82
CA ILE A 390 -29.98 -6.30 -7.06
C ILE A 390 -30.99 -5.22 -7.44
N LYS A 391 -31.58 -4.56 -6.43
CA LYS A 391 -32.58 -3.52 -6.68
C LYS A 391 -31.95 -2.17 -6.98
N LYS A 392 -32.66 -1.35 -7.75
CA LYS A 392 -32.34 0.06 -7.90
C LYS A 392 -32.20 0.72 -6.53
N GLY A 393 -31.10 1.44 -6.34
CA GLY A 393 -30.77 2.15 -5.11
C GLY A 393 -29.93 1.33 -4.12
N GLU A 394 -29.76 0.02 -4.33
CA GLU A 394 -28.86 -0.78 -3.49
C GLU A 394 -27.39 -0.44 -3.78
N GLN A 395 -26.56 -0.46 -2.73
CA GLN A 395 -25.11 -0.33 -2.86
C GLN A 395 -24.51 -1.66 -3.34
N LEU A 396 -23.53 -1.57 -4.22
CA LEU A 396 -22.76 -2.70 -4.73
C LEU A 396 -21.50 -2.88 -3.87
N PHE A 397 -21.27 -4.12 -3.43
CA PHE A 397 -20.17 -4.48 -2.57
C PHE A 397 -19.34 -5.61 -3.16
N LEU A 398 -18.02 -5.48 -3.06
CA LEU A 398 -17.05 -6.56 -3.30
C LEU A 398 -16.62 -7.19 -1.96
N THR A 399 -16.05 -8.39 -2.00
CA THR A 399 -15.33 -8.94 -0.84
C THR A 399 -13.84 -8.65 -0.98
N TYR A 400 -13.21 -8.16 0.08
CA TYR A 400 -11.78 -7.82 0.14
C TYR A 400 -10.97 -8.90 0.85
N CYS A 401 -11.66 -9.90 1.40
CA CYS A 401 -11.11 -11.06 2.07
C CYS A 401 -11.67 -12.32 1.44
N ASN A 402 -11.05 -13.47 1.73
CA ASN A 402 -11.62 -14.74 1.31
C ASN A 402 -12.99 -14.95 2.01
N PRO A 403 -14.10 -15.12 1.26
CA PRO A 403 -15.43 -15.28 1.85
C PRO A 403 -15.61 -16.59 2.62
N ASP A 404 -14.76 -17.60 2.37
CA ASP A 404 -14.80 -18.92 3.02
C ASP A 404 -14.16 -18.91 4.42
N TYR A 405 -13.47 -17.83 4.78
CA TYR A 405 -12.85 -17.69 6.09
C TYR A 405 -13.89 -17.40 7.18
N ASP A 406 -13.58 -17.85 8.41
CA ASP A 406 -14.31 -17.47 9.61
C ASP A 406 -14.18 -15.96 9.91
N LYS A 407 -15.07 -15.43 10.77
CA LYS A 407 -15.11 -14.00 11.13
C LYS A 407 -13.76 -13.48 11.61
N LYS A 408 -13.08 -14.24 12.47
CA LYS A 408 -11.78 -13.87 13.08
C LYS A 408 -10.72 -13.67 12.00
N SER A 409 -10.66 -14.58 11.03
CA SER A 409 -9.72 -14.58 9.92
C SER A 409 -10.04 -13.49 8.90
N ARG A 410 -11.33 -13.26 8.57
CA ARG A 410 -11.76 -12.15 7.73
C ARG A 410 -11.41 -10.79 8.36
N HIS A 411 -11.75 -10.58 9.63
CA HIS A 411 -11.43 -9.34 10.35
C HIS A 411 -9.93 -9.12 10.46
N ARG A 412 -9.15 -10.17 10.71
CA ARG A 412 -7.68 -10.09 10.71
C ARG A 412 -7.15 -9.62 9.35
N GLN A 413 -7.62 -10.21 8.26
CA GLN A 413 -7.20 -9.83 6.91
C GLN A 413 -7.61 -8.39 6.57
N LEU A 414 -8.85 -8.01 6.86
CA LEU A 414 -9.39 -6.67 6.59
C LEU A 414 -8.64 -5.59 7.36
N LEU A 415 -8.41 -5.83 8.65
CA LEU A 415 -7.70 -4.88 9.50
C LEU A 415 -6.22 -4.77 9.10
N ARG A 416 -5.54 -5.90 8.80
CA ARG A 416 -4.14 -5.89 8.33
C ARG A 416 -3.95 -5.21 6.98
N SER A 417 -4.88 -5.40 6.05
CA SER A 417 -4.69 -4.99 4.65
C SER A 417 -5.36 -3.66 4.30
N TYR A 418 -6.45 -3.32 5.00
CA TYR A 418 -7.31 -2.17 4.69
C TYR A 418 -7.60 -1.26 5.90
N GLY A 419 -7.19 -1.66 7.12
CA GLY A 419 -7.29 -0.81 8.30
C GLY A 419 -8.69 -0.65 8.90
N PHE A 420 -9.64 -1.54 8.60
CA PHE A 420 -11.00 -1.48 9.17
C PHE A 420 -11.54 -2.85 9.57
N LEU A 421 -12.59 -2.84 10.38
CA LEU A 421 -13.38 -4.01 10.77
C LEU A 421 -14.76 -3.94 10.13
N CYS A 422 -15.23 -5.06 9.56
CA CYS A 422 -16.51 -5.14 8.88
C CYS A 422 -17.67 -5.33 9.87
N HIS A 423 -18.77 -4.61 9.62
CA HIS A 423 -20.01 -4.66 10.40
C HIS A 423 -21.22 -5.03 9.53
N CYS A 424 -21.02 -5.80 8.47
CA CYS A 424 -22.14 -6.28 7.65
C CYS A 424 -23.02 -7.26 8.44
N ASP A 425 -24.26 -7.46 7.98
CA ASP A 425 -25.22 -8.42 8.55
C ASP A 425 -24.62 -9.80 8.83
N ARG A 426 -23.74 -10.31 7.94
CA ARG A 426 -23.05 -11.58 8.15
C ARG A 426 -22.16 -11.52 9.39
N CYS A 427 -21.34 -10.49 9.52
CA CYS A 427 -20.47 -10.31 10.68
C CYS A 427 -21.26 -10.09 11.97
N GLU A 428 -22.39 -9.38 11.91
CA GLU A 428 -23.28 -9.17 13.06
C GLU A 428 -24.00 -10.46 13.48
N LYS A 429 -24.46 -11.28 12.54
CA LYS A 429 -25.08 -12.58 12.84
C LYS A 429 -24.07 -13.60 13.34
N GLU A 430 -22.83 -13.54 12.85
CA GLU A 430 -21.69 -14.32 13.35
C GLU A 430 -21.14 -13.76 14.69
N MET A 431 -21.87 -12.89 15.40
CA MET A 431 -21.53 -12.48 16.77
C MET A 431 -21.69 -13.68 17.72
N THR A 432 -20.62 -14.45 17.90
CA THR A 432 -20.39 -15.17 19.14
C THR A 432 -19.99 -14.17 20.22
N GLU A 433 -20.52 -14.33 21.44
CA GLU A 433 -20.04 -13.55 22.60
C GLU A 433 -18.51 -13.70 22.69
N GLU A 434 -17.81 -12.56 22.83
CA GLU A 434 -16.36 -12.42 23.05
C GLU A 434 -15.36 -12.48 21.87
N PHE A 435 -15.71 -12.14 20.63
CA PHE A 435 -14.64 -11.75 19.68
C PHE A 435 -14.08 -10.36 20.02
N LYS A 436 -13.06 -10.30 20.87
CA LYS A 436 -12.18 -9.13 20.99
C LYS A 436 -11.12 -9.22 19.90
N PRO A 437 -11.07 -8.29 18.93
CA PRO A 437 -10.03 -8.31 17.91
C PRO A 437 -8.67 -8.22 18.59
N LEU A 438 -7.72 -9.06 18.17
CA LEU A 438 -6.34 -8.91 18.58
C LEU A 438 -5.91 -7.47 18.23
N PRO A 439 -5.13 -6.78 19.08
CA PRO A 439 -4.46 -5.57 18.67
C PRO A 439 -3.55 -5.95 17.50
N ILE A 440 -4.00 -5.64 16.28
CA ILE A 440 -3.17 -5.82 15.09
C ILE A 440 -2.20 -4.66 15.11
N ALA A 441 -0.91 -4.99 15.23
CA ALA A 441 0.18 -4.06 14.99
C ALA A 441 -0.07 -3.39 13.63
N TRP A 442 -0.33 -2.08 13.55
CA TRP A 442 0.19 -1.13 12.54
C TRP A 442 -0.20 0.32 12.89
N TYR A 443 0.68 1.23 12.47
CA TYR A 443 0.81 2.68 12.71
C TYR A 443 -0.37 3.62 12.36
N LEU A 444 -1.59 3.14 12.24
CA LEU A 444 -2.71 3.98 11.78
C LEU A 444 -3.90 3.82 12.71
N TYR A 445 -3.87 4.57 13.82
CA TYR A 445 -5.10 4.86 14.54
C TYR A 445 -5.99 5.77 13.70
N PHE A 446 -7.21 5.31 13.39
CA PHE A 446 -8.25 6.15 12.78
C PHE A 446 -9.01 6.91 13.87
N PRO A 447 -9.03 8.27 13.84
CA PRO A 447 -9.81 9.06 14.79
C PRO A 447 -11.30 8.72 14.71
N GLY A 448 -11.90 8.31 15.82
CA GLY A 448 -13.34 8.06 15.95
C GLY A 448 -13.74 6.61 16.25
N ASP A 449 -12.82 5.65 16.14
CA ASP A 449 -13.17 4.26 16.46
C ASP A 449 -13.14 4.00 17.98
N VAL A 450 -14.32 3.97 18.59
CA VAL A 450 -14.51 3.64 20.02
C VAL A 450 -13.96 2.25 20.40
N ARG A 451 -13.78 1.34 19.44
CA ARG A 451 -13.23 -0.01 19.68
C ARG A 451 -11.74 0.01 20.01
N GLY A 452 -11.01 1.05 19.59
CA GLY A 452 -9.61 1.27 19.98
C GLY A 452 -9.44 1.95 21.35
N LYS A 453 -10.53 2.47 21.94
CA LYS A 453 -10.49 3.25 23.19
C LYS A 453 -10.16 2.41 24.41
N ASN A 454 -10.49 1.12 24.38
CA ASN A 454 -10.20 0.17 25.46
C ASN A 454 -8.85 -0.54 25.29
N LEU A 455 -8.13 -0.33 24.17
CA LEU A 455 -6.74 -0.74 24.00
C LEU A 455 -5.75 0.28 24.63
N LEU A 456 -6.27 1.40 25.16
CA LEU A 456 -5.52 2.52 25.74
C LEU A 456 -5.61 2.58 27.28
N LYS A 457 -6.14 1.53 27.94
CA LYS A 457 -6.23 1.48 29.40
C LYS A 457 -5.25 0.52 30.02
#